data_AF-A0A1F8SHW8-F1
#
_entry.id   AF-A0A1F8SHW8-F1
#
_cell.length_a   1.000
_cell.length_b   1.000
_cell.length_c   1.000
_cell.angle_alpha   90.00
_cell.angle_beta   90.00
_cell.angle_gamma   90.00
#
_symmetry.space_group_name_H-M   'P 1'
#
loop_
_entity.id
_entity.type
_entity.pdbx_description
1 polymer ?
#
loop_
_entity_poly.entity_id
_entity_poly.type
_entity_poly.pdbx_seq_one_letter_code
_entity_poly.pdbx_strand_id
1 'polypeptide(L)' 'MNNTTQTMSPDQAFGTSPVDDRTYNVLQALTSTLEAMDAYELYAAGDPNGLFAELLVDQRRHADRLLGELRSCLVEAGR' A
#
# COMPACT_ATOMS: atom_id res chain seq x y z
N MET A 1 -33.52 -0.66 -24.20
CA MET A 1 -32.28 -1.06 -23.50
C MET A 1 -32.41 -0.62 -22.06
N ASN A 2 -32.56 -1.58 -21.14
CA ASN A 2 -32.82 -1.29 -19.74
C ASN A 2 -31.48 -1.33 -18.99
N ASN A 3 -30.96 -0.17 -18.58
CA ASN A 3 -29.81 -0.11 -17.68
C ASN A 3 -30.29 -0.33 -16.24
N THR A 4 -30.15 -1.57 -15.77
CA THR A 4 -30.28 -1.91 -14.35
C THR A 4 -29.06 -1.36 -13.61
N THR A 5 -29.28 -0.35 -12.78
CA THR A 5 -28.32 0.07 -11.74
C THR A 5 -27.97 -1.15 -10.90
N GLN A 6 -26.74 -1.64 -11.05
CA GLN A 6 -26.21 -2.73 -10.25
C GLN A 6 -25.97 -2.18 -8.84
N THR A 7 -26.97 -2.31 -7.98
CA THR A 7 -26.83 -2.13 -6.53
C THR A 7 -25.81 -3.16 -6.06
N MET A 8 -24.58 -2.73 -5.76
CA MET A 8 -23.61 -3.58 -5.07
C MET A 8 -24.15 -3.90 -3.68
N SER A 9 -24.46 -5.18 -3.43
CA SER A 9 -24.82 -5.70 -2.11
C SER A 9 -23.65 -5.54 -1.12
N PRO A 10 -23.92 -5.30 0.17
CA PRO A 10 -22.89 -5.08 1.20
C PRO A 10 -22.12 -6.36 1.61
N ASP A 11 -22.21 -7.42 0.82
CA ASP A 11 -21.75 -8.78 1.16
C ASP A 11 -20.89 -9.39 0.03
N GLN A 12 -20.12 -8.55 -0.68
CA GLN A 12 -18.96 -9.07 -1.39
C GLN A 12 -17.90 -9.40 -0.34
N ALA A 13 -17.92 -10.66 0.12
CA ALA A 13 -16.88 -11.27 0.92
C ALA A 13 -15.53 -11.16 0.20
N PHE A 14 -14.85 -10.03 0.38
CA PHE A 14 -13.40 -9.98 0.28
C PHE A 14 -12.91 -11.02 1.28
N GLY A 15 -12.22 -12.05 0.79
CA GLY A 15 -11.77 -13.18 1.59
C GLY A 15 -11.24 -12.68 2.93
N THR A 16 -11.72 -13.25 4.02
CA THR A 16 -11.34 -12.85 5.38
C THR A 16 -9.83 -12.86 5.45
N SER A 17 -9.22 -11.67 5.47
CA SER A 17 -7.80 -11.52 5.69
C SER A 17 -7.46 -12.27 6.99
N PRO A 18 -6.37 -13.05 7.04
CA PRO A 18 -5.96 -13.76 8.25
C PRO A 18 -5.53 -12.80 9.36
N VAL A 19 -5.42 -11.51 9.05
CA VAL A 19 -5.14 -10.41 9.98
C VAL A 19 -6.28 -9.40 9.95
N ASP A 20 -6.43 -8.63 11.02
CA ASP A 20 -7.43 -7.57 11.11
C ASP A 20 -7.27 -6.49 10.03
N ASP A 21 -8.32 -5.69 9.82
CA ASP A 21 -8.35 -4.66 8.78
C ASP A 21 -7.22 -3.65 8.92
N ARG A 22 -6.82 -3.30 10.15
CA ARG A 22 -5.73 -2.33 10.38
C ARG A 22 -4.41 -2.91 9.89
N THR A 23 -4.10 -4.14 10.28
CA THR A 23 -2.88 -4.85 9.90
C THR A 23 -2.84 -5.07 8.39
N TYR A 24 -3.97 -5.47 7.80
CA TYR A 24 -4.11 -5.62 6.36
C TYR A 24 -3.85 -4.30 5.63
N ASN A 25 -4.47 -3.20 6.08
CA ASN A 25 -4.31 -1.89 5.44
C ASN A 25 -2.87 -1.39 5.50
N VAL A 26 -2.19 -1.56 6.64
CA VAL A 26 -0.78 -1.17 6.80
C VAL A 26 0.12 -2.04 5.92
N LEU A 27 -0.10 -3.36 5.87
CA LEU A 27 0.62 -4.26 4.99
C LEU A 27 0.43 -3.87 3.52
N GLN A 28 -0.81 -3.61 3.11
CA GLN A 28 -1.14 -3.25 1.73
C GLN A 28 -0.51 -1.92 1.33
N ALA A 29 -0.54 -0.93 2.23
CA ALA A 29 0.12 0.35 2.01
C ALA A 29 1.65 0.17 1.87
N LEU A 30 2.28 -0.65 2.72
CA LEU A 30 3.71 -0.93 2.63
C LEU A 30 4.06 -1.58 1.29
N THR A 31 3.30 -2.59 0.86
CA THR A 31 3.48 -3.23 -0.46
C THR A 31 3.40 -2.21 -1.59
N SER A 32 2.36 -1.38 -1.60
CA SER A 32 2.20 -0.35 -2.64
C SER A 32 3.33 0.69 -2.64
N THR A 33 3.84 1.07 -1.46
CA THR A 33 5.00 1.96 -1.36
C THR A 33 6.26 1.34 -1.96
N LEU A 34 6.51 0.05 -1.71
CA LEU A 34 7.67 -0.65 -2.28
C LEU A 34 7.56 -0.77 -3.81
N GLU A 35 6.38 -1.10 -4.33
CA GLU A 35 6.13 -1.13 -5.78
C GLU A 35 6.34 0.24 -6.43
N ALA A 36 5.94 1.33 -5.75
CA ALA A 36 6.19 2.68 -6.23
C ALA A 36 7.69 3.02 -6.25
N MET A 37 8.46 2.56 -5.26
CA MET A 37 9.92 2.74 -5.25
C MET A 37 10.57 2.04 -6.44
N ASP A 38 10.22 0.77 -6.71
CA ASP A 38 10.75 0.03 -7.86
C ASP A 38 10.45 0.75 -9.19
N ALA A 39 9.25 1.31 -9.33
CA ALA A 39 8.89 2.10 -10.51
C ALA A 39 9.71 3.40 -10.61
N TYR A 40 9.89 4.12 -9.50
CA TYR A 40 10.64 5.39 -9.50
C TYR A 40 12.13 5.18 -9.75
N GLU A 41 12.72 4.06 -9.31
CA GLU A 41 14.10 3.70 -9.65
C GLU A 41 14.28 3.55 -11.17
N LEU A 42 13.32 2.92 -11.84
CA LEU A 42 13.33 2.80 -13.31
C LEU A 42 13.22 4.18 -13.98
N TYR A 43 12.35 5.05 -13.47
CA TYR A 43 12.12 6.37 -14.08
C TYR A 43 13.26 7.36 -13.82
N ALA A 44 13.96 7.25 -12.69
CA ALA A 44 15.09 8.09 -12.35
C ALA A 44 16.23 8.02 -13.38
N ALA A 45 16.40 6.89 -14.07
CA ALA A 45 17.41 6.73 -15.12
C ALA A 45 17.24 7.70 -16.31
N GLY A 46 15.99 8.14 -16.56
CA GLY A 46 15.64 9.05 -17.66
C GLY A 46 15.21 10.45 -17.21
N ASP A 47 15.38 10.79 -15.93
CA ASP A 47 14.85 12.02 -15.35
C ASP A 47 15.94 13.07 -15.10
N PRO A 48 16.17 14.01 -16.05
CA PRO A 48 17.19 15.03 -15.91
C PRO A 48 16.89 16.05 -14.81
N ASN A 49 15.62 16.13 -14.35
CA ASN A 49 15.21 17.09 -13.33
C ASN A 49 15.27 16.50 -11.91
N GLY A 50 15.49 15.19 -11.77
CA GLY A 50 15.66 14.52 -10.49
C GLY A 50 14.37 14.38 -9.64
N LEU A 51 13.20 14.64 -10.21
CA LEU A 51 11.90 14.49 -9.55
C LEU A 51 11.72 13.08 -8.97
N PHE A 52 12.01 12.03 -9.75
CA PHE A 52 11.85 10.64 -9.29
C PHE A 52 12.87 10.27 -8.20
N ALA A 53 14.04 10.91 -8.21
CA ALA A 53 15.01 10.75 -7.12
C ALA A 53 14.50 11.41 -5.82
N GLU A 54 13.88 12.58 -5.89
CA GLU A 54 13.22 13.22 -4.74
C GLU A 54 12.07 12.37 -4.20
N LEU A 55 11.22 11.86 -5.09
CA LEU A 55 10.12 10.97 -4.72
C LEU A 55 10.62 9.68 -4.05
N LEU A 56 11.74 9.10 -4.49
CA LEU A 56 12.35 7.93 -3.85
C LEU A 56 12.75 8.18 -2.39
N VAL A 57 13.30 9.36 -2.10
CA VAL A 57 13.67 9.74 -0.73
C VAL A 57 12.42 9.77 0.17
N ASP A 58 11.33 10.36 -0.33
CA ASP A 58 10.07 10.41 0.40
C ASP A 58 9.43 9.03 0.57
N GLN A 59 9.41 8.20 -0.47
CA GLN A 59 8.87 6.85 -0.39
C GLN A 59 9.66 5.98 0.60
N ARG A 60 10.98 6.11 0.66
CA ARG A 60 11.79 5.38 1.66
C ARG A 60 11.41 5.75 3.09
N ARG A 61 11.21 7.04 3.37
CA ARG A 61 10.69 7.50 4.67
C ARG A 61 9.30 6.93 4.97
N HIS A 62 8.43 6.82 3.97
CA HIS A 62 7.11 6.21 4.14
C HIS A 62 7.19 4.70 4.41
N ALA A 63 8.03 3.98 3.68
CA ALA A 63 8.26 2.55 3.88
C ALA A 63 8.77 2.25 5.30
N ASP A 64 9.74 3.02 5.79
CA ASP A 64 10.28 2.86 7.15
C ASP A 64 9.19 3.05 8.22
N ARG A 65 8.32 4.06 8.05
CA ARG A 65 7.21 4.32 8.98
C ARG A 65 6.16 3.21 8.93
N LEU A 66 5.78 2.77 7.73
CA LEU A 66 4.81 1.68 7.54
C LEU A 66 5.34 0.35 8.09
N LEU A 67 6.63 0.07 7.93
CA LEU A 67 7.27 -1.11 8.53
C LEU A 67 7.25 -1.04 10.07
N GLY A 68 7.52 0.12 10.65
CA GLY A 68 7.43 0.32 12.10
C GLY A 68 6.02 0.09 12.64
N GLU A 69 5.01 0.60 11.93
CA GLU A 69 3.60 0.40 12.27
C GLU A 69 3.20 -1.08 12.13
N LEU A 70 3.57 -1.73 11.03
CA LEU A 70 3.28 -3.14 10.80
C LEU A 70 3.85 -4.03 11.91
N ARG A 71 5.09 -3.76 12.34
CA ARG A 71 5.70 -4.46 13.48
C ARG A 71 4.89 -4.30 14.75
N SER A 72 4.35 -3.11 14.99
CA SER A 72 3.51 -2.84 16.16
C SER A 72 2.19 -3.63 16.08
N CYS A 73 1.52 -3.63 14.92
CA CYS A 73 0.31 -4.43 14.69
C CYS A 73 0.55 -5.93 14.93
N LEU A 74 1.66 -6.47 14.41
CA LEU A 74 1.98 -7.90 14.57
C LEU A 74 2.27 -8.29 16.03
N VAL A 75 2.85 -7.38 16.83
CA VAL A 75 3.05 -7.61 18.27
C VAL A 75 1.72 -7.57 19.02
N GLU A 76 0.81 -6.66 18.64
CA GLU A 76 -0.54 -6.55 19.23
C GLU A 76 -1.39 -7.78 18.91
N ALA A 77 -1.34 -8.29 17.68
CA ALA A 77 -2.11 -9.46 17.23
C ALA A 77 -1.63 -10.80 17.85
N GLY A 78 -0.38 -10.85 18.33
CA GLY A 78 0.18 -12.03 19.00
C GLY A 78 -0.08 -12.11 20.50
N ARG A 79 -0.75 -11.12 21.10
CA ARG A 79 -1.17 -11.09 22.50
C ARG A 79 -2.58 -11.64 22.68
#